data_AF-A0A9W9DFH1-F1
#
_entry.id   AF-A0A9W9DFH1-F1
#
_cell.length_a   1.000
_cell.length_b   1.000
_cell.length_c   1.000
_cell.angle_alpha   90.00
_cell.angle_beta   90.00
_cell.angle_gamma   90.00
#
_symmetry.space_group_name_H-M   'P 1'
#
loop_
_entity.id
_entity.type
_entity.pdbx_description
1 polymer ?
#
loop_
_entity_poly.entity_id
_entity_poly.type
_entity_poly.pdbx_seq_one_letter_code
_entity_poly.pdbx_strand_id
1 'polypeptide(L)'
;MIPDIPSNYPPARPDLKAFRPPQSQSKVAYWVWRVHMWIEGTFSLAMLEPWEKLLLLIIFLTAFTLLATGIVRYLPHHMSVMKGRAVYYLWGSQGGESLVVQWLGKNAGPDGSDPGITWEEL
;
A
#
# COMPACT_ATOMS: atom_id res chain seq x y z
N MET A 1 -61.18 -12.53 9.08
CA MET A 1 -60.56 -13.77 9.55
C MET A 1 -59.66 -14.26 8.43
N ILE A 2 -58.35 -14.32 8.65
CA ILE A 2 -57.43 -14.91 7.67
C ILE A 2 -57.60 -16.43 7.78
N PRO A 3 -57.86 -17.17 6.69
CA PRO A 3 -58.00 -18.62 6.74
C PRO A 3 -56.70 -19.28 7.23
N ASP A 4 -56.82 -20.29 8.10
CA ASP A 4 -55.68 -21.08 8.55
C ASP A 4 -55.03 -21.77 7.34
N ILE A 5 -53.71 -21.62 7.24
CA ILE A 5 -52.92 -22.09 6.10
C ILE A 5 -52.67 -23.60 6.32
N PRO A 6 -53.14 -24.51 5.44
CA PRO A 6 -52.82 -25.94 5.50
C PRO A 6 -51.34 -26.25 5.80
N SER A 7 -51.07 -27.27 6.61
CA SER A 7 -49.71 -27.63 7.05
C SER A 7 -48.77 -28.12 5.94
N ASN A 8 -49.30 -28.49 4.78
CA ASN A 8 -48.57 -29.12 3.69
C ASN A 8 -48.56 -28.25 2.42
N TYR A 9 -48.08 -27.01 2.53
CA TYR A 9 -47.75 -26.22 1.34
C TYR A 9 -46.29 -26.43 0.95
N PRO A 10 -45.99 -26.47 -0.37
CA PRO A 10 -44.62 -26.33 -0.81
C PRO A 10 -44.05 -24.99 -0.29
N PRO A 11 -42.76 -24.95 0.08
CA PRO A 11 -42.15 -23.71 0.53
C PRO A 11 -42.31 -22.63 -0.54
N ALA A 12 -42.60 -21.40 -0.11
CA ALA A 12 -42.70 -20.27 -1.00
C ALA A 12 -41.40 -20.12 -1.80
N ARG A 13 -41.50 -20.15 -3.13
CA ARG A 13 -40.43 -19.74 -4.03
C ARG A 13 -40.58 -18.23 -4.27
N PRO A 14 -39.48 -17.44 -4.28
CA PRO A 14 -38.07 -17.84 -4.27
C PRO A 14 -37.54 -18.19 -2.86
N ASP A 15 -36.59 -19.11 -2.76
CA ASP A 15 -35.95 -19.44 -1.47
C ASP A 15 -35.01 -18.30 -1.04
N LEU A 16 -35.49 -17.44 -0.13
CA LEU A 16 -34.76 -16.28 0.38
C LEU A 16 -33.70 -16.64 1.45
N LYS A 17 -33.46 -17.92 1.73
CA LYS A 17 -32.48 -18.35 2.75
C LYS A 17 -31.06 -17.81 2.51
N ALA A 18 -30.67 -17.62 1.25
CA ALA A 18 -29.35 -17.09 0.88
C ALA A 18 -29.09 -15.68 1.43
N PHE A 19 -30.13 -14.85 1.57
CA PHE A 19 -30.01 -13.47 2.03
C PHE A 19 -30.24 -13.31 3.54
N ARG A 20 -30.54 -14.40 4.26
CA ARG A 20 -30.74 -14.33 5.71
C ARG A 20 -29.41 -14.24 6.43
N PRO A 21 -29.33 -13.49 7.54
CA PRO A 21 -28.15 -13.51 8.38
C PRO A 21 -27.91 -14.93 8.93
N PRO A 22 -26.64 -15.32 9.14
CA PRO A 22 -26.33 -16.63 9.69
C PRO A 22 -26.94 -16.78 11.09
N GLN A 23 -27.59 -17.92 11.35
CA GLN A 23 -28.18 -18.23 12.67
C GLN A 23 -27.13 -18.65 13.71
N SER A 24 -25.88 -18.84 13.29
CA SER A 24 -24.75 -19.13 14.19
C SER A 24 -24.38 -17.89 15.02
N GLN A 25 -24.11 -18.08 16.32
CA GLN A 25 -23.64 -17.02 17.23
C GLN A 25 -22.21 -16.51 16.94
N SER A 26 -21.60 -16.95 15.84
CA SER A 26 -20.24 -16.56 15.45
C SER A 26 -20.20 -15.13 14.93
N LYS A 27 -19.54 -14.22 15.67
CA LYS A 27 -19.36 -12.80 15.26
C LYS A 27 -18.70 -12.66 13.89
N VAL A 28 -17.74 -13.54 13.56
CA VAL A 28 -17.03 -13.54 12.27
C VAL A 28 -17.98 -13.86 11.12
N ALA A 29 -18.83 -14.88 11.27
CA ALA A 29 -19.79 -15.26 10.24
C ALA A 29 -20.76 -14.11 9.93
N TYR A 30 -21.22 -13.41 10.96
CA TYR A 30 -22.07 -12.24 10.80
C TYR A 30 -21.35 -11.06 10.12
N TRP A 31 -20.07 -10.84 10.44
CA TRP A 31 -19.26 -9.81 9.77
C TRP A 31 -19.03 -10.13 8.29
N VAL A 32 -18.68 -11.37 7.95
CA VAL A 32 -18.51 -11.83 6.56
C VAL A 32 -19.82 -11.68 5.79
N TRP A 33 -20.95 -12.10 6.37
CA TRP A 33 -22.26 -11.90 5.75
C TRP A 33 -22.56 -10.42 5.48
N ARG A 34 -22.24 -9.54 6.42
CA ARG A 34 -22.41 -8.08 6.24
C ARG A 34 -21.54 -7.53 5.11
N VAL A 35 -20.26 -7.90 5.08
CA VAL A 35 -19.34 -7.47 4.01
C VAL A 35 -19.81 -7.99 2.66
N HIS A 36 -20.27 -9.24 2.60
CA HIS A 36 -20.81 -9.84 1.39
C HIS A 36 -22.05 -9.08 0.90
N MET A 37 -23.02 -8.80 1.77
CA MET A 37 -24.21 -7.99 1.43
C MET A 37 -23.86 -6.57 0.98
N TRP A 38 -22.85 -5.94 1.59
CA TRP A 38 -22.36 -4.63 1.17
C TRP A 38 -21.75 -4.68 -0.22
N ILE A 39 -20.88 -5.65 -0.48
CA ILE A 39 -20.25 -5.84 -1.80
C ILE A 39 -21.31 -6.12 -2.86
N GLU A 40 -22.28 -6.99 -2.58
CA GLU A 40 -23.38 -7.30 -3.50
C GLU A 40 -24.27 -6.09 -3.80
N GLY A 41 -24.52 -5.26 -2.77
CA GLY A 41 -25.35 -4.06 -2.88
C GLY A 41 -24.67 -2.87 -3.55
N THR A 42 -23.42 -2.56 -3.23
CA THR A 42 -22.76 -1.33 -3.74
C THR A 42 -22.28 -1.45 -5.18
N PHE A 43 -21.90 -2.65 -5.61
CA PHE A 43 -21.39 -2.88 -6.96
C PHE A 43 -22.45 -3.44 -7.92
N SER A 44 -23.73 -3.48 -7.52
CA SER A 44 -24.81 -4.11 -8.28
C SER A 44 -24.49 -5.55 -8.71
N LEU A 45 -23.59 -6.24 -8.00
CA LEU A 45 -23.20 -7.62 -8.29
C LEU A 45 -24.39 -8.56 -8.16
N ALA A 46 -25.44 -8.18 -7.41
CA ALA A 46 -26.67 -8.96 -7.35
C ALA A 46 -27.32 -9.22 -8.73
N MET A 47 -27.10 -8.36 -9.73
CA MET A 47 -27.70 -8.48 -11.07
C MET A 47 -26.81 -9.23 -12.08
N LEU A 48 -25.51 -9.36 -11.79
CA LEU A 48 -24.58 -10.01 -12.70
C LEU A 48 -24.67 -11.53 -12.58
N GLU A 49 -24.49 -12.21 -13.71
CA GLU A 49 -24.39 -13.66 -13.70
C GLU A 49 -23.12 -14.11 -12.98
N PRO A 50 -23.09 -15.33 -12.39
CA PRO A 50 -21.92 -15.84 -11.68
C PRO A 50 -20.62 -15.80 -12.50
N TRP A 51 -20.71 -15.99 -13.82
CA TRP A 51 -19.57 -15.94 -14.74
C TRP A 51 -19.05 -14.52 -14.99
N GLU A 52 -19.94 -13.53 -15.09
CA GLU A 52 -19.53 -12.12 -15.28
C GLU A 52 -18.81 -11.58 -14.06
N LYS A 53 -19.25 -11.97 -12.86
CA LYS A 53 -18.55 -11.65 -11.59
C LYS A 53 -17.13 -12.17 -11.60
N LEU A 54 -16.93 -13.41 -12.07
CA LEU A 54 -15.61 -14.03 -12.17
C LEU A 54 -14.71 -13.23 -13.12
N LEU A 55 -15.23 -12.82 -14.28
CA LEU A 55 -14.49 -12.00 -15.25
C LEU A 55 -14.10 -10.64 -14.67
N LEU A 56 -15.04 -9.93 -14.03
CA LEU A 56 -14.75 -8.64 -13.39
C LEU A 56 -13.70 -8.76 -12.31
N LEU A 57 -13.75 -9.81 -11.49
CA LEU A 57 -12.78 -10.05 -10.43
C LEU A 57 -11.38 -10.29 -11.02
N ILE A 58 -11.27 -11.04 -12.11
CA ILE A 58 -10.00 -11.25 -12.82
C ILE A 58 -9.46 -9.94 -13.39
N ILE A 59 -10.29 -9.14 -14.05
CA ILE A 59 -9.88 -7.85 -14.63
C ILE A 59 -9.45 -6.89 -13.53
N PHE A 60 -10.23 -6.79 -12.46
CA PHE A 60 -9.93 -5.94 -11.32
C PHE A 60 -8.63 -6.35 -10.63
N LEU A 61 -8.43 -7.65 -10.36
CA LEU A 61 -7.17 -8.14 -9.80
C LEU A 61 -5.99 -7.87 -10.72
N THR A 62 -6.15 -8.09 -12.02
CA THR A 62 -5.09 -7.82 -13.01
C THR A 62 -4.73 -6.34 -13.01
N ALA A 63 -5.71 -5.45 -13.14
CA ALA A 63 -5.49 -4.00 -13.08
C ALA A 63 -4.87 -3.56 -11.74
N PHE A 64 -5.34 -4.13 -10.61
CA PHE A 64 -4.81 -3.81 -9.29
C PHE A 64 -3.37 -4.29 -9.10
N THR A 65 -3.01 -5.48 -9.57
CA THR A 65 -1.61 -5.97 -9.52
C THR A 65 -0.69 -5.15 -10.41
N LEU A 66 -1.13 -4.78 -11.62
CA LEU A 66 -0.41 -3.85 -12.49
C LEU A 66 -0.22 -2.48 -11.82
N LEU A 67 -1.27 -1.93 -11.22
CA LEU A 67 -1.21 -0.66 -10.48
C LEU A 67 -0.27 -0.77 -9.28
N ALA A 68 -0.40 -1.82 -8.47
CA ALA A 68 0.45 -2.05 -7.29
C ALA A 68 1.91 -2.23 -7.69
N THR A 69 2.19 -2.99 -8.75
CA THR A 69 3.54 -3.16 -9.30
C THR A 69 4.08 -1.84 -9.83
N GLY A 70 3.24 -1.05 -10.51
CA GLY A 70 3.54 0.30 -10.96
C GLY A 70 3.91 1.19 -9.78
N ILE A 71 3.09 1.25 -8.73
CA ILE A 71 3.36 2.02 -7.52
C ILE A 71 4.66 1.56 -6.87
N VAL A 72 4.84 0.26 -6.60
CA VAL A 72 6.01 -0.26 -5.91
C VAL A 72 7.30 -0.04 -6.71
N ARG A 73 7.27 -0.08 -8.04
CA ARG A 73 8.47 0.15 -8.88
C ARG A 73 8.70 1.63 -9.21
N TYR A 74 7.65 2.40 -9.46
CA TYR A 74 7.73 3.77 -9.93
C TYR A 74 7.89 4.77 -8.77
N LEU A 75 7.17 4.56 -7.67
CA LEU A 75 7.14 5.49 -6.55
C LEU A 75 8.50 5.63 -5.83
N PRO A 76 9.28 4.57 -5.53
CA PRO A 76 10.62 4.76 -4.94
C PRO A 76 11.60 5.47 -5.89
N HIS A 77 11.49 5.26 -7.21
CA HIS A 77 12.31 5.96 -8.18
C HIS A 77 12.03 7.47 -8.14
N HIS A 78 10.75 7.87 -8.08
CA HIS A 78 10.36 9.26 -7.95
C HIS A 78 10.70 9.87 -6.58
N MET A 79 10.59 9.11 -5.49
CA MET A 79 10.97 9.58 -4.15
C MET A 79 12.46 9.92 -4.05
N SER A 80 13.35 9.18 -4.71
CA SER A 80 14.79 9.47 -4.70
C SER A 80 15.09 10.83 -5.33
N VAL A 81 14.49 11.13 -6.48
CA VAL A 81 14.68 12.40 -7.19
C VAL A 81 14.04 13.56 -6.42
N MET A 82 12.83 13.36 -5.88
CA MET A 82 12.15 14.37 -5.07
C MET A 82 12.88 14.67 -3.77
N LYS A 83 13.47 13.66 -3.11
CA LYS A 83 14.29 13.84 -1.91
C LYS A 83 15.50 14.72 -2.18
N GLY A 84 16.23 14.49 -3.27
CA GLY A 84 17.39 15.32 -3.64
C GLY A 84 17.01 16.80 -3.83
N ARG A 85 15.88 17.07 -4.48
CA ARG A 85 15.35 18.42 -4.63
C ARG A 85 14.83 19.00 -3.31
N ALA A 86 14.11 18.22 -2.52
CA ALA A 86 13.60 18.66 -1.22
C ALA A 86 14.74 19.05 -0.27
N VAL A 87 15.83 18.28 -0.23
CA VAL A 87 17.04 18.64 0.53
C VAL A 87 17.66 19.93 0.01
N TYR A 88 17.74 20.12 -1.31
CA TYR A 88 18.23 21.37 -1.90
C TYR A 88 17.40 22.58 -1.46
N TYR A 89 16.06 22.47 -1.47
CA TYR A 89 15.17 23.57 -1.10
C TYR A 89 15.04 23.80 0.40
N LEU A 90 15.09 22.74 1.22
CA LEU A 90 15.01 22.84 2.69
C LEU A 90 16.34 23.25 3.33
N TRP A 91 17.47 22.74 2.82
CA TRP A 91 18.79 22.97 3.40
C TRP A 91 19.58 24.07 2.66
N GLY A 92 19.06 24.55 1.52
CA GLY A 92 19.63 25.69 0.79
C GLY A 92 21.03 25.48 0.23
N SER A 93 21.59 24.27 0.25
CA SER A 93 22.97 24.01 -0.16
C SER A 93 23.16 22.59 -0.64
N GLN A 94 23.37 22.43 -1.95
CA GLN A 94 24.19 21.34 -2.47
C GLN A 94 25.63 21.85 -2.55
N GLY A 95 26.32 21.90 -1.40
CA GLY A 95 27.69 22.43 -1.34
C GLY A 95 28.35 22.53 0.04
N GLY A 96 27.63 22.30 1.14
CA GLY A 96 28.21 22.48 2.49
C GLY A 96 29.01 21.29 3.03
N GLU A 97 28.76 20.08 2.56
CA GLU A 97 29.37 18.86 3.12
C GLU A 97 30.68 18.44 2.44
N SER A 98 31.03 19.05 1.31
CA SER A 98 32.42 19.01 0.83
C SER A 98 33.19 20.26 1.22
N LEU A 99 32.63 21.47 1.33
CA LEU A 99 33.44 22.66 1.62
C LEU A 99 34.00 22.68 3.05
N VAL A 100 33.24 22.26 4.07
CA VAL A 100 33.77 22.21 5.45
C VAL A 100 34.75 21.06 5.63
N VAL A 101 34.47 19.89 5.04
CA VAL A 101 35.35 18.70 5.10
C VAL A 101 36.60 18.89 4.22
N GLN A 102 36.49 19.57 3.08
CA GLN A 102 37.59 19.96 2.20
C GLN A 102 38.39 21.11 2.80
N TRP A 103 37.77 22.07 3.51
CA TRP A 103 38.49 23.10 4.27
C TRP A 103 39.23 22.51 5.47
N LEU A 104 38.60 21.59 6.22
CA LEU A 104 39.26 20.85 7.28
C LEU A 104 40.41 19.99 6.73
N GLY A 105 40.20 19.25 5.64
CA GLY A 105 41.25 18.45 5.00
C GLY A 105 42.38 19.29 4.39
N LYS A 106 42.07 20.50 3.88
CA LYS A 106 43.05 21.45 3.35
C LYS A 106 43.88 22.12 4.45
N ASN A 107 43.31 22.35 5.63
CA ASN A 107 44.02 22.92 6.79
C ASN A 107 44.66 21.85 7.68
N ALA A 108 44.24 20.59 7.56
CA ALA A 108 44.84 19.43 8.23
C ALA A 108 45.92 18.74 7.37
N GLY A 109 46.34 19.37 6.26
CA GLY A 109 47.55 19.00 5.55
C GLY A 109 48.77 19.23 6.47
N PRO A 110 49.77 18.35 6.46
CA PRO A 110 50.93 18.43 7.34
C PRO A 110 51.87 19.51 6.82
N ASP A 111 51.59 20.77 7.14
CA ASP A 111 52.52 21.86 6.90
C ASP A 111 52.84 22.52 8.24
N GLY A 112 53.94 22.08 8.84
CA GLY A 112 54.48 22.70 10.04
C GLY A 112 54.94 21.75 11.15
N SER A 113 55.84 20.80 10.86
CA SER A 113 56.99 20.48 11.73
C SER A 113 57.87 19.39 11.12
N ASP A 114 58.62 19.72 10.08
CA ASP A 114 59.94 19.12 9.90
C ASP A 114 60.97 20.13 10.41
N PRO A 115 61.37 20.10 11.69
CA PRO A 115 62.70 20.58 12.02
C PRO A 115 63.65 19.53 11.43
N GLY A 116 64.36 19.88 10.37
CA GLY A 116 65.44 19.07 9.84
C GLY A 116 66.42 18.73 10.96
N ILE A 117 66.32 17.52 11.50
CA ILE A 117 67.37 16.94 12.32
C ILE A 117 68.40 16.38 11.33
N THR A 118 69.38 17.22 11.04
CA THR A 118 70.65 16.86 10.41
C THR A 118 71.40 15.91 11.36
N TRP A 119 71.51 14.64 10.99
CA TRP A 119 72.38 13.67 11.69
C TRP A 119 73.81 13.67 11.13
N GLU A 120 74.23 14.76 10.48
CA GLU A 120 75.59 14.92 9.97
C GLU A 120 76.22 16.15 10.62
N GLU A 121 76.85 15.93 11.78
CA GLU A 121 78.09 16.53 12.31
C GLU A 121 78.15 16.32 13.84
N LEU A 122 79.03 15.40 14.24
CA LEU A 122 79.58 15.12 15.60
C LEU A 122 78.76 14.27 16.59
#